data_AF-A0A849WWU9-F1
#
_entry.id   AF-A0A849WWU9-F1
#
_cell.length_a   1.000
_cell.length_b   1.000
_cell.length_c   1.000
_cell.angle_alpha   90.00
_cell.angle_beta   90.00
_cell.angle_gamma   90.00
#
_symmetry.space_group_name_H-M   'P 1'
#
loop_
_entity.id
_entity.type
_entity.pdbx_description
1 polymer ?
#
loop_
_entity_poly.entity_id
_entity_poly.type
_entity_poly.pdbx_seq_one_letter_code
_entity_poly.pdbx_strand_id
1 'polypeptide(L)'
;MKLVKMMMAATVALVVVGCGKIPSAYQGEFVDAAAGVKLKLGGADGELVFADGRKLEAKADDHKFEIIKEGKQGIFLGQNPRNDKLIDFFWLNPNLATRQEVEGFVWYTSEVLYTIVDTKREEQVPSVQFFHCMDGHVMLDLTTQQMQMGCPAGPKQYTFVRGKSDEKPRTPGSTGEIQRL
;
A
#
# COMPACT_ATOMS: atom_id res chain seq x y z
N MET A 1 29.11 -3.41 23.78
CA MET A 1 28.10 -3.07 22.75
C MET A 1 27.09 -4.19 22.68
N LYS A 2 25.83 -3.95 23.07
CA LYS A 2 24.71 -4.84 22.73
C LYS A 2 23.67 -3.97 22.03
N LEU A 3 23.58 -4.11 20.72
CA LEU A 3 22.51 -3.50 19.92
C LEU A 3 21.19 -4.07 20.40
N VAL A 4 20.39 -3.24 21.06
CA VAL A 4 18.96 -3.47 21.21
C VAL A 4 18.36 -3.35 19.82
N LYS A 5 18.06 -4.49 19.19
CA LYS A 5 17.21 -4.52 17.99
C LYS A 5 15.83 -4.04 18.41
N MET A 6 15.55 -2.77 18.15
CA MET A 6 14.22 -2.17 18.27
C MET A 6 13.31 -2.85 17.24
N MET A 7 12.53 -3.82 17.70
CA MET A 7 11.41 -4.38 16.94
C MET A 7 10.30 -3.32 16.97
N MET A 8 10.05 -2.66 15.84
CA MET A 8 8.86 -1.81 15.70
C MET A 8 7.63 -2.72 15.58
N ALA A 9 7.00 -3.02 16.71
CA ALA A 9 5.64 -3.53 16.73
C ALA A 9 4.69 -2.31 16.67
N ALA A 10 3.98 -2.16 15.55
CA ALA A 10 2.92 -1.17 15.42
C ALA A 10 1.60 -1.79 15.89
N THR A 11 1.16 -1.44 17.09
CA THR A 11 -0.18 -1.80 17.61
C THR A 11 -1.21 -0.85 16.99
N VAL A 12 -2.05 -1.34 16.09
CA VAL A 12 -3.08 -0.54 15.39
C VAL A 12 -4.43 -0.69 16.09
N ALA A 13 -4.94 0.40 16.68
CA ALA A 13 -6.26 0.49 17.29
C ALA A 13 -7.32 0.88 16.24
N LEU A 14 -8.40 0.12 16.15
CA LEU A 14 -9.46 0.24 15.13
C LEU A 14 -10.44 1.37 15.46
N VAL A 15 -10.52 2.38 14.60
CA VAL A 15 -11.63 3.32 14.52
C VAL A 15 -12.09 3.36 13.07
N VAL A 16 -13.39 3.14 12.85
CA VAL A 16 -14.01 2.96 11.54
C VAL A 16 -14.09 4.33 10.84
N VAL A 17 -13.21 4.62 9.89
CA VAL A 17 -13.37 5.79 9.02
C VAL A 17 -12.89 5.51 7.59
N GLY A 18 -13.82 5.62 6.64
CA GLY A 18 -13.57 5.95 5.23
C GLY A 18 -13.62 4.78 4.27
N CYS A 19 -14.66 4.73 3.42
CA CYS A 19 -14.81 3.82 2.27
C CYS A 19 -13.46 3.48 1.65
N GLY A 20 -13.01 2.22 1.79
CA GLY A 20 -11.69 1.66 1.49
C GLY A 20 -11.07 2.03 0.14
N LYS A 21 -10.84 3.31 -0.06
CA LYS A 21 -10.41 3.95 -1.28
C LYS A 21 -9.11 4.66 -1.01
N ILE A 22 -8.18 4.44 -1.91
CA ILE A 22 -6.86 5.06 -1.85
C ILE A 22 -7.05 6.57 -2.06
N PRO A 23 -6.51 7.44 -1.19
CA PRO A 23 -6.69 8.89 -1.32
C PRO A 23 -6.25 9.41 -2.69
N SER A 24 -7.01 10.34 -3.27
CA SER A 24 -6.82 10.82 -4.65
C SER A 24 -5.43 11.41 -4.90
N ALA A 25 -4.83 12.05 -3.90
CA ALA A 25 -3.46 12.58 -3.97
C ALA A 25 -2.40 11.50 -4.22
N TYR A 26 -2.69 10.24 -3.88
CA TYR A 26 -1.80 9.09 -4.02
C TYR A 26 -2.12 8.22 -5.24
N GLN A 27 -3.24 8.47 -5.93
CA GLN A 27 -3.62 7.74 -7.14
C GLN A 27 -2.73 8.14 -8.32
N GLY A 28 -2.46 7.21 -9.23
CA GLY A 28 -1.66 7.41 -10.43
C GLY A 28 -0.58 6.35 -10.62
N GLU A 29 0.34 6.63 -11.54
CA GLU A 29 1.45 5.74 -11.88
C GLU A 29 2.76 6.27 -11.32
N PHE A 30 3.56 5.36 -10.79
CA PHE A 30 4.85 5.65 -10.17
C PHE A 30 5.87 4.59 -10.54
N VAL A 31 7.15 4.97 -10.48
CA VAL A 31 8.27 4.10 -10.83
C VAL A 31 9.38 4.27 -9.79
N ASP A 32 9.89 3.16 -9.30
CA ASP A 32 11.21 3.10 -8.67
C ASP A 32 12.20 2.66 -9.75
N ALA A 33 12.92 3.64 -10.32
CA ALA A 33 13.83 3.40 -11.42
C ALA A 33 15.04 2.55 -11.01
N ALA A 34 15.50 2.67 -9.75
CA ALA A 34 16.65 1.92 -9.26
C ALA A 34 16.32 0.43 -9.09
N ALA A 35 15.09 0.13 -8.67
CA ALA A 35 14.62 -1.24 -8.50
C ALA A 35 13.95 -1.83 -9.75
N GLY A 36 13.65 -1.02 -10.77
CA GLY A 36 12.90 -1.43 -11.96
C GLY A 36 11.46 -1.80 -11.67
N VAL A 37 10.86 -1.24 -10.61
CA VAL A 37 9.51 -1.59 -10.14
C VAL A 37 8.54 -0.48 -10.49
N LYS A 38 7.34 -0.84 -10.95
CA LYS A 38 6.26 0.08 -11.27
C LYS A 38 5.10 -0.12 -10.30
N LEU A 39 4.49 0.98 -9.89
CA LEU A 39 3.32 1.00 -9.01
C LEU A 39 2.22 1.81 -9.67
N LYS A 40 1.01 1.25 -9.72
CA LYS A 40 -0.20 1.94 -10.14
C LYS A 40 -1.20 1.86 -9.01
N LEU A 41 -1.69 3.01 -8.56
CA LEU A 41 -2.72 3.10 -7.53
C LEU A 41 -3.97 3.73 -8.15
N GLY A 42 -5.04 2.96 -8.24
CA GLY A 42 -6.37 3.46 -8.57
C GLY A 42 -7.14 3.86 -7.31
N GLY A 43 -8.39 4.28 -7.48
CA GLY A 43 -9.24 4.60 -6.33
C GLY A 43 -9.67 3.38 -5.52
N ALA A 44 -9.79 2.21 -6.15
CA ALA A 44 -10.31 0.98 -5.54
C ALA A 44 -9.39 -0.23 -5.77
N ASP A 45 -8.22 -0.04 -6.36
CA ASP A 45 -7.29 -1.10 -6.72
C ASP A 45 -5.85 -0.58 -6.78
N GLY A 46 -4.91 -1.53 -6.84
CA GLY A 46 -3.52 -1.25 -7.12
C GLY A 46 -2.88 -2.39 -7.89
N GLU A 47 -1.87 -2.04 -8.69
CA GLU A 47 -1.00 -2.96 -9.41
C GLU A 47 0.46 -2.62 -9.08
N LEU A 48 1.25 -3.64 -8.76
CA LEU A 48 2.69 -3.55 -8.59
C LEU A 48 3.35 -4.51 -9.57
N VAL A 49 4.23 -4.00 -10.43
CA VAL A 49 4.97 -4.79 -11.42
C VAL A 49 6.45 -4.75 -11.08
N PHE A 50 7.02 -5.91 -10.78
CA PHE A 50 8.44 -6.06 -10.46
C PHE A 50 9.31 -6.13 -11.73
N ALA A 51 10.62 -5.95 -11.55
CA ALA A 51 11.59 -5.97 -12.65
C ALA A 51 11.66 -7.33 -13.39
N ASP A 52 11.31 -8.42 -12.71
CA ASP A 52 11.22 -9.77 -13.27
C ASP A 52 9.91 -10.03 -14.02
N GLY A 53 9.01 -9.04 -14.06
CA GLY A 53 7.68 -9.15 -14.68
C GLY A 53 6.60 -9.73 -13.76
N ARG A 54 6.93 -10.14 -12.53
CA ARG A 54 5.92 -10.55 -11.55
C ARG A 54 4.97 -9.39 -11.26
N LYS A 55 3.69 -9.72 -11.09
CA LYS A 55 2.63 -8.75 -10.77
C LYS A 55 1.96 -9.08 -9.45
N LEU A 56 1.64 -8.05 -8.68
CA LEU A 56 0.66 -8.11 -7.60
C LEU A 56 -0.48 -7.18 -7.94
N GLU A 57 -1.69 -7.70 -7.93
CA GLU A 57 -2.92 -6.95 -8.18
C GLU A 57 -3.87 -7.19 -7.01
N ALA A 58 -4.44 -6.11 -6.48
CA ALA A 58 -5.38 -6.22 -5.36
C ALA A 58 -6.40 -5.08 -5.39
N LYS A 59 -7.56 -5.36 -4.81
CA LYS A 59 -8.58 -4.36 -4.52
C LYS A 59 -8.27 -3.68 -3.20
N ALA A 60 -8.52 -2.38 -3.15
CA ALA A 60 -8.60 -1.63 -1.91
C ALA A 60 -9.94 -1.91 -1.24
N ASP A 61 -9.89 -2.26 0.04
CA ASP A 61 -11.05 -2.41 0.91
C ASP A 61 -10.71 -1.77 2.27
N ASP A 62 -11.75 -1.55 3.06
CA ASP A 62 -11.59 -1.18 4.46
C ASP A 62 -10.78 -2.27 5.17
N HIS A 63 -9.99 -1.87 6.15
CA HIS A 63 -9.36 -2.83 7.06
C HIS A 63 -10.44 -3.59 7.86
N LYS A 64 -10.90 -4.72 7.29
CA LYS A 64 -11.90 -5.61 7.86
C LYS A 64 -11.22 -6.83 8.44
N PHE A 65 -11.23 -6.92 9.77
CA PHE A 65 -10.62 -8.02 10.52
C PHE A 65 -11.00 -9.40 9.97
N GLU A 66 -12.29 -9.64 9.67
CA GLU A 66 -12.75 -10.94 9.16
C GLU A 66 -12.16 -11.30 7.79
N ILE A 67 -11.95 -10.32 6.89
CA ILE A 67 -11.34 -10.56 5.58
C ILE A 67 -9.87 -10.95 5.74
N ILE A 68 -9.16 -10.28 6.65
CA ILE A 68 -7.75 -10.56 6.92
C ILE A 68 -7.60 -11.89 7.67
N LYS A 69 -8.51 -12.22 8.59
CA LYS A 69 -8.56 -13.52 9.28
C LYS A 69 -8.72 -14.71 8.35
N GLU A 70 -9.48 -14.54 7.26
CA GLU A 70 -9.59 -15.52 6.18
C GLU A 70 -8.31 -15.59 5.31
N GLY A 71 -7.36 -14.68 5.52
CA GLY A 71 -6.11 -14.56 4.78
C GLY A 71 -6.34 -14.22 3.30
N LYS A 72 -7.33 -13.37 3.03
CA LYS A 72 -7.55 -12.83 1.69
C LYS A 72 -6.49 -11.79 1.34
N GLN A 73 -5.99 -11.85 0.10
CA GLN A 73 -5.15 -10.81 -0.46
C GLN A 73 -5.94 -9.51 -0.63
N GLY A 74 -5.28 -8.36 -0.46
CA GLY A 74 -5.95 -7.07 -0.53
C GLY A 74 -5.04 -5.88 -0.23
N ILE A 75 -5.51 -4.71 -0.59
CA ILE A 75 -5.02 -3.43 -0.06
C ILE A 75 -5.99 -3.01 1.04
N PHE A 76 -5.46 -2.81 2.24
CA PHE A 76 -6.22 -2.47 3.42
C PHE A 76 -5.78 -1.11 3.95
N LEU A 77 -6.76 -0.26 4.22
CA LEU A 77 -6.55 1.07 4.75
C LEU A 77 -7.07 1.10 6.19
N GLY A 78 -6.18 1.37 7.13
CA GLY A 78 -6.50 1.48 8.56
C GLY A 78 -6.18 2.86 9.10
N GLN A 79 -6.97 3.37 10.02
CA GLN A 79 -6.62 4.61 10.72
C GLN A 79 -5.34 4.42 11.52
N ASN A 80 -4.41 5.38 11.41
CA ASN A 80 -3.22 5.33 12.23
C ASN A 80 -3.58 5.68 13.69
N PRO A 81 -3.24 4.81 14.66
CA PRO A 81 -3.64 4.98 16.05
C PRO A 81 -2.96 6.16 16.74
N ARG A 82 -1.88 6.70 16.15
CA ARG A 82 -1.11 7.82 16.71
C ARG A 82 -1.50 9.16 16.09
N ASN A 83 -2.13 9.15 14.91
CA ASN A 83 -2.46 10.37 14.18
C ASN A 83 -3.66 10.13 13.25
N ASP A 84 -4.79 10.76 13.55
CA ASP A 84 -6.05 10.64 12.79
C ASP A 84 -5.99 11.22 11.37
N LYS A 85 -4.94 11.98 11.04
CA LYS A 85 -4.68 12.49 9.69
C LYS A 85 -3.92 11.50 8.82
N LEU A 86 -3.40 10.44 9.42
CA LEU A 86 -2.64 9.42 8.73
C LEU A 86 -3.46 8.14 8.65
N ILE A 87 -3.35 7.46 7.52
CA ILE A 87 -3.81 6.08 7.39
C ILE A 87 -2.61 5.19 7.12
N ASP A 88 -2.63 4.04 7.76
CA ASP A 88 -1.76 2.94 7.45
C ASP A 88 -2.29 2.24 6.19
N PHE A 89 -1.45 2.17 5.16
CA PHE A 89 -1.72 1.45 3.93
C PHE A 89 -0.96 0.14 3.96
N PHE A 90 -1.68 -0.97 3.90
CA PHE A 90 -1.10 -2.31 3.87
C PHE A 90 -1.55 -3.05 2.62
N TRP A 91 -0.63 -3.65 1.90
CA TRP A 91 -0.94 -4.60 0.84
C TRP A 91 -0.50 -5.98 1.30
N LEU A 92 -1.45 -6.89 1.46
CA LEU A 92 -1.20 -8.26 1.90
C LEU A 92 -1.39 -9.23 0.73
N ASN A 93 -0.42 -10.12 0.58
CA ASN A 93 -0.50 -11.30 -0.27
C ASN A 93 -0.14 -12.54 0.59
N PRO A 94 -1.13 -13.12 1.31
CA PRO A 94 -0.90 -14.13 2.33
C PRO A 94 -0.44 -15.48 1.78
N ASN A 95 0.48 -16.14 2.50
CA ASN A 95 0.81 -17.54 2.28
C ASN A 95 -0.02 -18.42 3.23
N LEU A 96 -1.21 -18.80 2.77
CA LEU A 96 -2.17 -19.56 3.57
C LEU A 96 -1.66 -20.95 4.00
N ALA A 97 -0.67 -21.52 3.31
CA ALA A 97 -0.05 -22.78 3.72
C ALA A 97 0.67 -22.68 5.09
N THR A 98 0.99 -21.45 5.52
CA THR A 98 1.62 -21.18 6.82
C THR A 98 0.62 -20.77 7.89
N ARG A 99 -0.69 -20.76 7.59
CA ARG A 99 -1.73 -20.38 8.54
C ARG A 99 -1.78 -21.34 9.71
N GLN A 100 -1.76 -20.78 10.91
CA GLN A 100 -1.95 -21.50 12.15
C GLN A 100 -3.01 -20.79 12.98
N GLU A 101 -3.73 -21.57 13.76
CA GLU A 101 -4.73 -21.08 14.70
C GLU A 101 -4.48 -21.76 16.04
N VAL A 102 -4.09 -20.98 17.04
CA VAL A 102 -3.64 -21.48 18.35
C VAL A 102 -4.07 -20.47 19.42
N GLU A 103 -4.70 -20.95 20.48
CA GLU A 103 -5.04 -20.15 21.68
C GLU A 103 -5.80 -18.84 21.40
N GLY A 104 -6.71 -18.84 20.41
CA GLY A 104 -7.47 -17.64 20.06
C GLY A 104 -6.69 -16.62 19.21
N PHE A 105 -5.54 -17.03 18.66
CA PHE A 105 -4.80 -16.27 17.66
C PHE A 105 -4.85 -16.96 16.31
N VAL A 106 -4.84 -16.16 15.25
CA VAL A 106 -4.52 -16.61 13.89
C VAL A 106 -3.24 -15.94 13.46
N TRP A 107 -2.27 -16.70 12.95
CA TRP A 107 -1.08 -16.12 12.33
C TRP A 107 -0.69 -16.83 11.05
N TYR A 108 -0.07 -16.09 10.14
CA TYR A 108 0.47 -16.60 8.89
C TYR A 108 1.59 -15.69 8.38
N THR A 109 2.39 -16.22 7.46
CA THR A 109 3.33 -15.43 6.67
C THR A 109 2.63 -14.79 5.48
N SER A 110 3.06 -13.60 5.08
CA SER A 110 2.51 -12.84 3.96
C SER A 110 3.63 -12.05 3.30
N GLU A 111 3.56 -11.90 1.98
CA GLU A 111 4.23 -10.77 1.35
C GLU A 111 3.44 -9.50 1.73
N VAL A 112 4.15 -8.49 2.24
CA VAL A 112 3.58 -7.26 2.81
C VAL A 112 4.24 -6.06 2.16
N LEU A 113 3.42 -5.14 1.64
CA LEU A 113 3.84 -3.77 1.38
C LEU A 113 3.18 -2.82 2.38
N TYR A 114 3.96 -1.90 2.93
CA TYR A 114 3.49 -0.95 3.92
C TYR A 114 3.93 0.47 3.59
N THR A 115 3.01 1.42 3.78
CA THR A 115 3.31 2.84 3.85
C THR A 115 2.32 3.57 4.76
N ILE A 116 2.62 4.82 5.07
CA ILE A 116 1.71 5.73 5.78
C ILE A 116 1.39 6.86 4.82
N VAL A 117 0.11 7.16 4.65
CA VAL A 117 -0.35 8.24 3.77
C VAL A 117 -1.17 9.28 4.53
N ASP A 118 -1.08 10.53 4.11
CA ASP A 118 -1.81 11.66 4.67
C ASP A 118 -3.14 11.83 3.94
N THR A 119 -4.25 11.67 4.65
CA THR A 119 -5.59 11.75 4.07
C THR A 119 -6.06 13.17 3.82
N LYS A 120 -5.41 14.17 4.41
CA LYS A 120 -5.76 15.58 4.24
C LYS A 120 -5.04 16.24 3.07
N ARG A 121 -4.19 15.50 2.38
CA ARG A 121 -3.45 16.01 1.24
C ARG A 121 -4.35 16.09 0.01
N GLU A 122 -4.51 17.29 -0.53
CA GLU A 122 -5.30 17.54 -1.74
C GLU A 122 -4.42 17.47 -3.01
N GLU A 123 -3.17 17.94 -2.90
CA GLU A 123 -2.22 17.94 -4.02
C GLU A 123 -1.62 16.57 -4.29
N GLN A 124 -1.48 16.22 -5.57
CA GLN A 124 -0.84 14.99 -6.01
C GLN A 124 0.57 14.84 -5.40
N VAL A 125 0.84 13.69 -4.79
CA VAL A 125 2.16 13.41 -4.21
C VAL A 125 3.18 13.18 -5.33
N PRO A 126 4.37 13.81 -5.28
CA PRO A 126 5.40 13.58 -6.29
C PRO A 126 6.10 12.23 -6.12
N SER A 127 6.08 11.67 -4.92
CA SER A 127 6.69 10.39 -4.60
C SER A 127 6.04 9.71 -3.41
N VAL A 128 6.10 8.38 -3.37
CA VAL A 128 5.64 7.55 -2.25
C VAL A 128 6.72 6.53 -1.89
N GLN A 129 6.89 6.25 -0.61
CA GLN A 129 7.83 5.23 -0.13
C GLN A 129 7.07 4.04 0.40
N PHE A 130 7.49 2.84 0.03
CA PHE A 130 6.93 1.60 0.56
C PHE A 130 8.03 0.74 1.17
N PHE A 131 7.73 0.14 2.31
CA PHE A 131 8.49 -0.98 2.85
C PHE A 131 7.90 -2.28 2.32
N HIS A 132 8.75 -3.16 1.80
CA HIS A 132 8.35 -4.42 1.19
C HIS A 132 9.05 -5.60 1.86
N CYS A 133 8.23 -6.54 2.32
CA CYS A 133 8.65 -7.69 3.11
C CYS A 133 8.09 -8.95 2.45
N MET A 134 8.97 -9.79 1.91
CA MET A 134 8.55 -11.04 1.26
C MET A 134 7.95 -12.04 2.27
N ASP A 135 8.51 -12.07 3.48
CA ASP A 135 8.14 -12.99 4.55
C ASP A 135 7.68 -12.23 5.80
N GLY A 136 6.76 -11.28 5.63
CA GLY A 136 6.11 -10.61 6.75
C GLY A 136 5.26 -11.57 7.56
N HIS A 137 5.09 -11.29 8.86
CA HIS A 137 4.18 -12.03 9.73
C HIS A 137 2.93 -11.20 9.99
N VAL A 138 1.77 -11.81 9.83
CA VAL A 138 0.48 -11.26 10.25
C VAL A 138 -0.02 -12.10 11.41
N MET A 139 -0.40 -11.45 12.50
CA MET A 139 -0.98 -12.07 13.69
C MET A 139 -2.27 -11.33 14.05
N LEU A 140 -3.32 -12.08 14.33
CA LEU A 140 -4.65 -11.61 14.65
C LEU A 140 -5.06 -12.19 15.99
N ASP A 141 -5.38 -11.32 16.93
CA ASP A 141 -6.01 -11.69 18.20
C ASP A 141 -7.52 -11.78 17.96
N LEU A 142 -8.09 -12.99 18.01
CA LEU A 142 -9.51 -13.21 17.75
C LEU A 142 -10.40 -12.66 18.88
N THR A 143 -9.86 -12.47 20.08
CA THR A 143 -10.60 -11.96 21.24
C THR A 143 -10.75 -10.45 21.17
N THR A 144 -9.65 -9.75 20.94
CA THR A 144 -9.65 -8.28 20.90
C THR A 144 -9.88 -7.72 19.50
N GLN A 145 -9.96 -8.58 18.49
CA GLN A 145 -10.02 -8.21 17.07
C GLN A 145 -8.86 -7.29 16.65
N GLN A 146 -7.67 -7.52 17.22
CA GLN A 146 -6.50 -6.70 16.92
C GLN A 146 -5.62 -7.41 15.90
N MET A 147 -5.07 -6.63 14.97
CA MET A 147 -4.06 -7.10 14.04
C MET A 147 -2.70 -6.53 14.43
N GLN A 148 -1.69 -7.39 14.37
CA GLN A 148 -0.29 -7.04 14.46
C GLN A 148 0.42 -7.55 13.21
N MET A 149 1.30 -6.72 12.67
CA MET A 149 2.15 -7.12 11.54
C MET A 149 3.59 -6.78 11.83
N GLY A 150 4.48 -7.66 11.35
CA GLY A 150 5.90 -7.51 11.51
C GLY A 150 6.62 -7.85 10.21
N CYS A 151 7.67 -7.10 9.92
CA CYS A 151 8.62 -7.46 8.88
C CYS A 151 9.88 -8.05 9.50
N PRO A 152 10.49 -9.06 8.85
CA PRO A 152 11.82 -9.52 9.23
C PRO A 152 12.85 -8.39 9.00
N ALA A 153 14.06 -8.57 9.54
CA ALA A 153 15.11 -7.57 9.42
C ALA A 153 15.49 -7.33 7.95
N GLY A 154 15.62 -6.05 7.57
CA GLY A 154 16.01 -5.64 6.22
C GLY A 154 14.88 -5.67 5.19
N PRO A 155 13.72 -5.03 5.46
CA PRO A 155 12.72 -4.87 4.41
C PRO A 155 13.31 -4.11 3.24
N LYS A 156 12.92 -4.48 2.01
CA LYS A 156 13.30 -3.71 0.84
C LYS A 156 12.50 -2.41 0.85
N GLN A 157 13.16 -1.30 0.64
CA GLN A 157 12.48 0.00 0.52
C GLN A 157 12.37 0.35 -0.96
N TYR A 158 11.17 0.72 -1.39
CA TYR A 158 10.92 1.31 -2.69
C TYR A 158 10.68 2.80 -2.55
N THR A 159 11.29 3.57 -3.45
CA THR A 159 11.03 5.00 -3.59
C THR A 159 10.41 5.23 -4.96
N PHE A 160 9.09 5.24 -4.99
CA PHE A 160 8.31 5.42 -6.18
C PHE A 160 8.15 6.90 -6.49
N VAL A 161 8.68 7.34 -7.62
CA VAL A 161 8.49 8.70 -8.13
C VAL A 161 7.36 8.67 -9.15
N ARG A 162 6.45 9.64 -9.07
CA ARG A 162 5.31 9.74 -9.98
C ARG A 162 5.81 9.83 -11.42
N GLY A 163 5.31 8.94 -12.29
CA GLY A 163 5.54 9.04 -13.72
C GLY A 163 4.93 10.34 -14.23
N LYS A 164 5.58 11.00 -15.19
CA LYS A 164 4.90 12.08 -15.92
C LYS A 164 3.66 11.44 -16.53
N SER A 165 2.46 11.87 -16.13
CA SER A 165 1.25 11.53 -16.88
C SER A 165 1.55 11.84 -18.33
N ASP A 166 1.30 10.92 -19.24
CA ASP A 166 1.37 11.21 -20.68
C ASP A 166 0.44 12.41 -20.94
N GLU A 167 1.04 13.61 -20.92
CA GLU A 167 0.38 14.82 -21.35
C GLU A 167 0.16 14.58 -22.83
N LYS A 168 -1.06 14.16 -23.16
CA LYS A 168 -1.55 13.99 -24.53
C LYS A 168 -0.98 15.16 -25.32
N PRO A 169 -0.14 14.95 -26.36
CA PRO A 169 0.54 16.05 -27.02
C PRO A 169 -0.52 17.07 -27.41
N ARG A 170 -0.42 18.28 -26.87
CA ARG A 170 -1.27 19.39 -27.28
C ARG A 170 -1.07 19.52 -28.78
N THR A 171 -2.08 19.12 -29.55
CA THR A 171 -2.13 19.39 -30.97
C THR A 171 -1.89 20.90 -31.11
N PRO A 172 -0.84 21.34 -31.83
CA PRO A 172 -0.65 22.76 -32.08
C PRO A 172 -1.92 23.28 -32.75
N GLY A 173 -2.49 24.33 -32.16
CA GLY A 173 -3.72 24.93 -32.65
C GLY A 173 -3.60 25.31 -34.13
N SER A 174 -4.64 25.00 -34.90
CA SER A 174 -4.84 25.53 -36.24
C SER A 174 -5.05 27.05 -36.15
N THR A 175 -3.94 27.79 -36.14
CA THR A 175 -3.91 29.19 -36.53
C THR A 175 -3.64 29.22 -38.02
N GLY A 176 -4.58 29.74 -38.81
CA GLY A 176 -4.43 29.79 -40.26
C GLY A 176 -5.74 30.06 -40.99
N GLU A 177 -6.47 31.07 -40.54
CA GLU A 177 -7.47 31.76 -41.35
C GLU A 177 -6.76 32.29 -42.61
N ILE A 178 -6.97 31.65 -43.76
CA ILE A 178 -6.53 32.17 -45.06
C ILE A 178 -7.62 33.14 -45.51
N GLN A 179 -7.45 34.43 -45.22
CA GLN A 179 -8.04 35.48 -46.04
C GLN A 179 -7.19 35.62 -47.30
N ARG A 180 -7.76 35.20 -48.44
CA ARG A 180 -7.27 35.60 -49.76
C ARG A 180 -8.15 36.72 -50.28
N LEU A 181 -7.44 37.76 -50.74
CA LEU A 181 -7.88 38.83 -51.64
C LEU A 181 -8.68 38.31 -52.84
#